data_AF-A0A1V6P124-F1
#
_entry.id   AF-A0A1V6P124-F1
#
_cell.length_a   1.000
_cell.length_b   1.000
_cell.length_c   1.000
_cell.angle_alpha   90.00
_cell.angle_beta   90.00
_cell.angle_gamma   90.00
#
_symmetry.space_group_name_H-M   'P 1'
#
loop_
_entity.id
_entity.type
_entity.pdbx_description
1 polymer ?
#
loop_
_entity_poly.entity_id
_entity_poly.type
_entity_poly.pdbx_seq_one_letter_code
_entity_poly.pdbx_strand_id
1 'polypeptide(L)'
;MGYDENSRIWFQTGLDPGTIITLDQPVPSQWQIVEKLNEHNDQLSKEERDYFDSGYSFASTKLLCRDPKNHAKEAFVRIVKQLPFRNTEQIAVEARSKQATTYIPPELTAYQKLTQQGSTHTPRLLGYKVTTQDKSALAPNGFLIYLAWEIVPGLRLGDKHGPDPFWTLDFSEREAIRASFIEGLMELRKNGYLNDDRGLSSLVWHKGSNTVYFLGFREGHEGKPTTRPLDELKWMLMYHLVIAPKREGRGSCLDVDTSRWRF
;
A
#
# COMPACT_ATOMS: atom_id res chain seq x y z
N MET A 1 21.51 -12.60 10.05
CA MET A 1 20.96 -13.96 9.90
C MET A 1 20.19 -14.29 11.16
N GLY A 2 18.91 -14.57 11.01
CA GLY A 2 17.94 -14.81 12.07
C GLY A 2 16.54 -14.86 11.48
N TYR A 3 16.38 -15.59 10.38
CA TYR A 3 15.07 -16.04 9.92
C TYR A 3 14.79 -17.33 10.66
N ASP A 4 14.01 -17.25 11.75
CA ASP A 4 12.94 -18.22 12.03
C ASP A 4 12.14 -17.73 13.25
N GLU A 5 10.99 -17.10 13.01
CA GLU A 5 9.91 -17.04 13.97
C GLU A 5 8.65 -17.36 13.18
N ASN A 6 8.02 -18.50 13.45
CA ASN A 6 6.70 -18.87 12.94
C ASN A 6 5.83 -17.63 12.77
N SER A 7 5.62 -17.17 11.54
CA SER A 7 4.86 -15.95 11.29
C SER A 7 3.45 -16.19 11.83
N ARG A 8 3.14 -15.60 12.99
CA ARG A 8 1.85 -15.83 13.66
C ARG A 8 0.74 -15.37 12.73
N ILE A 9 -0.21 -16.27 12.48
CA ILE A 9 -1.41 -15.99 11.68
C ILE A 9 -2.48 -15.47 12.64
N TRP A 10 -2.82 -14.20 12.49
CA TRP A 10 -3.80 -13.47 13.28
C TRP A 10 -5.18 -13.40 12.64
N PHE A 11 -5.30 -13.67 11.34
CA PHE A 11 -6.57 -13.75 10.64
C PHE A 11 -6.89 -15.19 10.20
N GLN A 12 -7.27 -16.02 11.17
CA GLN A 12 -7.59 -17.45 10.96
C GLN A 12 -9.08 -17.70 10.69
N THR A 13 -9.98 -16.85 11.19
CA THR A 13 -11.43 -17.04 11.12
C THR A 13 -12.13 -15.75 10.69
N GLY A 14 -13.35 -15.88 10.18
CA GLY A 14 -14.21 -14.73 9.84
C GLY A 14 -13.84 -14.01 8.55
N LEU A 15 -12.95 -14.60 7.74
CA LEU A 15 -12.56 -14.11 6.42
C LEU A 15 -12.83 -15.16 5.32
N ASP A 16 -13.78 -16.06 5.56
CA ASP A 16 -14.15 -17.10 4.63
C ASP A 16 -14.74 -16.49 3.34
N PRO A 17 -14.43 -17.05 2.15
CA PRO A 17 -15.05 -16.63 0.90
C PRO A 17 -16.57 -16.59 1.00
N GLY A 18 -17.18 -15.50 0.52
CA GLY A 18 -18.62 -15.25 0.63
C GLY A 18 -19.01 -14.34 1.79
N THR A 19 -18.15 -14.15 2.80
CA THR A 19 -18.40 -13.24 3.93
C THR A 19 -18.53 -11.80 3.45
N ILE A 20 -19.49 -11.05 3.99
CA ILE A 20 -19.77 -9.66 3.61
C ILE A 20 -19.12 -8.70 4.61
N ILE A 21 -18.22 -7.86 4.10
CA ILE A 21 -17.68 -6.71 4.83
C ILE A 21 -18.59 -5.51 4.56
N THR A 22 -19.00 -4.80 5.62
CA THR A 22 -19.78 -3.55 5.50
C THR A 22 -18.94 -2.37 5.95
N LEU A 23 -18.90 -1.34 5.11
CA LEU A 23 -18.22 -0.06 5.35
C LEU A 23 -19.29 1.03 5.47
N ASP A 24 -19.02 2.04 6.30
CA ASP A 24 -19.99 3.10 6.63
C ASP A 24 -19.60 4.48 6.10
N GLN A 25 -18.36 4.65 5.64
CA GLN A 25 -17.83 5.90 5.11
C GLN A 25 -17.23 5.73 3.70
N PRO A 26 -17.19 6.79 2.87
CA PRO A 26 -17.94 8.04 3.02
C PRO A 26 -19.45 7.85 2.79
N VAL A 27 -19.83 6.72 2.18
CA VAL A 27 -21.20 6.23 2.06
C VAL A 27 -21.22 4.73 2.35
N PRO A 28 -22.34 4.17 2.83
CA PRO A 28 -22.43 2.74 3.08
C PRO A 28 -22.12 1.90 1.84
N SER A 29 -21.24 0.90 2.00
CA SER A 29 -20.91 -0.04 0.93
C SER A 29 -20.68 -1.45 1.49
N GLN A 30 -20.83 -2.46 0.62
CA GLN A 30 -20.68 -3.87 0.97
C GLN A 30 -19.74 -4.56 0.00
N TRP A 31 -18.87 -5.42 0.53
CA TRP A 31 -17.84 -6.13 -0.22
C TRP A 31 -17.81 -7.59 0.22
N GLN A 32 -18.14 -8.49 -0.70
CA GLN A 32 -18.05 -9.93 -0.50
C GLN A 32 -16.60 -10.40 -0.69
N ILE A 33 -16.05 -11.10 0.30
CA ILE A 33 -14.71 -11.68 0.23
C ILE A 33 -14.68 -12.77 -0.86
N VAL A 34 -13.70 -12.68 -1.75
CA VAL A 34 -13.39 -13.71 -2.75
C VAL A 34 -12.22 -14.55 -2.26
N GLU A 35 -11.12 -13.90 -1.88
CA GLU A 35 -9.92 -14.57 -1.38
C GLU A 35 -9.08 -13.67 -0.47
N LYS A 36 -8.27 -14.31 0.37
CA LYS A 36 -7.24 -13.66 1.18
C LYS A 36 -5.91 -13.68 0.44
N LEU A 37 -5.37 -12.50 0.14
CA LEU A 37 -4.18 -12.33 -0.69
C LEU A 37 -2.88 -12.37 0.11
N ASN A 38 -2.88 -11.77 1.29
CA ASN A 38 -1.70 -11.75 2.16
C ASN A 38 -2.06 -11.47 3.61
N GLU A 39 -1.09 -11.65 4.49
CA GLU A 39 -1.14 -11.18 5.86
C GLU A 39 0.22 -10.60 6.25
N HIS A 40 0.20 -9.58 7.08
CA HIS A 40 1.37 -8.97 7.69
C HIS A 40 1.07 -8.65 9.14
N ASN A 41 2.05 -8.79 10.01
CA ASN A 41 1.95 -8.37 11.41
C ASN A 41 3.24 -7.72 11.87
N ASP A 42 3.09 -6.81 12.82
CA ASP A 42 4.17 -6.17 13.55
C ASP A 42 3.79 -6.17 15.03
N GLN A 43 4.53 -6.91 15.83
CA GLN A 43 4.22 -7.12 17.24
C GLN A 43 5.43 -6.77 18.09
N LEU A 44 5.31 -5.64 18.79
CA LEU A 44 6.38 -5.07 19.60
C LEU A 44 6.66 -5.94 20.82
N SER A 45 7.96 -6.15 21.07
CA SER A 45 8.51 -6.65 22.32
C SER A 45 8.37 -5.62 23.45
N LYS A 46 8.70 -6.04 24.67
CA LYS A 46 8.70 -5.13 25.82
C LYS A 46 9.78 -4.06 25.65
N GLU A 47 10.95 -4.45 25.17
CA GLU A 47 12.10 -3.56 24.95
C GLU A 47 11.78 -2.51 23.89
N GLU A 48 11.14 -2.90 22.78
CA GLU A 48 10.70 -1.96 21.74
C GLU A 48 9.62 -1.03 22.25
N ARG A 49 8.67 -1.53 23.04
CA ARG A 49 7.65 -0.68 23.67
C ARG A 49 8.28 0.36 24.61
N ASP A 50 9.24 -0.05 25.44
CA ASP A 50 9.91 0.85 26.39
C ASP A 50 10.80 1.88 25.65
N TYR A 51 11.25 1.56 24.43
CA TYR A 51 12.01 2.47 23.58
C TYR A 51 11.11 3.43 22.76
N PHE A 52 10.01 2.92 22.22
CA PHE A 52 9.01 3.68 21.46
C PHE A 52 7.84 4.00 22.39
N ASP A 53 7.90 5.14 23.09
CA ASP A 53 6.88 5.65 24.04
C ASP A 53 5.42 5.65 23.50
N SER A 54 5.22 5.48 22.18
CA SER A 54 3.94 5.46 21.48
C SER A 54 3.72 4.24 20.57
N GLY A 55 4.51 3.16 20.73
CA GLY A 55 4.43 1.98 19.90
C GLY A 55 3.13 1.17 20.08
N TYR A 56 2.56 0.67 18.99
CA TYR A 56 1.43 -0.25 18.97
C TYR A 56 1.77 -1.51 18.17
N SER A 57 1.17 -2.64 18.56
CA SER A 57 1.24 -3.88 17.78
C SER A 57 0.01 -4.02 16.89
N PHE A 58 0.16 -4.54 15.68
CA PHE A 58 -0.95 -4.71 14.75
C PHE A 58 -0.76 -5.88 13.78
N ALA A 59 -1.89 -6.34 13.23
CA ALA A 59 -1.91 -7.21 12.07
C ALA A 59 -2.76 -6.57 10.98
N SER A 60 -2.40 -6.83 9.73
CA SER A 60 -3.17 -6.43 8.57
C SER A 60 -3.25 -7.55 7.53
N THR A 61 -4.37 -7.64 6.83
CA THR A 61 -4.58 -8.60 5.74
C THR A 61 -5.17 -7.87 4.55
N LYS A 62 -4.70 -8.21 3.34
CA LYS A 62 -5.28 -7.74 2.09
C LYS A 62 -6.17 -8.83 1.49
N LEU A 63 -7.35 -8.44 1.02
CA LEU A 63 -8.37 -9.31 0.46
C LEU A 63 -8.71 -8.85 -0.95
N LEU A 64 -9.02 -9.82 -1.82
CA LEU A 64 -9.79 -9.57 -3.03
C LEU A 64 -11.26 -9.70 -2.67
N CYS A 65 -12.04 -8.70 -3.02
CA CYS A 65 -13.48 -8.67 -2.80
C CYS A 65 -14.22 -8.25 -4.06
N ARG A 66 -15.52 -8.49 -4.08
CA ARG A 66 -16.43 -8.01 -5.12
C ARG A 66 -17.72 -7.45 -4.53
N ASP A 67 -18.40 -6.59 -5.28
CA ASP A 67 -19.71 -6.11 -4.91
C ASP A 67 -20.71 -7.29 -4.92
N PRO A 68 -21.48 -7.53 -3.84
CA PRO A 68 -22.39 -8.68 -3.72
C PRO A 68 -23.60 -8.61 -4.68
N LYS A 69 -23.90 -7.45 -5.26
CA LYS A 69 -24.99 -7.24 -6.21
C LYS A 69 -24.48 -7.18 -7.65
N ASN A 70 -23.28 -6.63 -7.85
CA ASN A 70 -22.64 -6.55 -9.16
C ASN A 70 -21.25 -7.21 -9.12
N HIS A 71 -21.21 -8.51 -9.38
CA HIS A 71 -19.97 -9.30 -9.31
C HIS A 71 -18.87 -8.86 -10.28
N ALA A 72 -19.17 -8.01 -11.27
CA ALA A 72 -18.14 -7.43 -12.15
C ALA A 72 -17.36 -6.28 -11.50
N LYS A 73 -17.85 -5.74 -10.37
CA LYS A 73 -17.15 -4.72 -9.60
C LYS A 73 -16.30 -5.38 -8.52
N GLU A 74 -15.00 -5.32 -8.69
CA GLU A 74 -14.02 -5.84 -7.74
C GLU A 74 -13.32 -4.71 -6.98
N ALA A 75 -12.82 -5.03 -5.80
CA ALA A 75 -12.07 -4.13 -4.95
C ALA A 75 -11.02 -4.88 -4.15
N PHE A 76 -9.95 -4.19 -3.80
CA PHE A 76 -9.11 -4.63 -2.69
C PHE A 76 -9.66 -4.09 -1.39
N VAL A 77 -9.68 -4.94 -0.36
CA VAL A 77 -10.00 -4.56 1.01
C VAL A 77 -8.82 -4.87 1.91
N ARG A 78 -8.40 -3.92 2.74
CA ARG A 78 -7.49 -4.19 3.85
C ARG A 78 -8.23 -4.08 5.16
N ILE A 79 -7.95 -5.03 6.04
CA ILE A 79 -8.34 -5.00 7.44
C ILE A 79 -7.07 -4.80 8.25
N VAL A 80 -7.09 -3.85 9.18
CA VAL A 80 -6.00 -3.58 10.12
C VAL A 80 -6.59 -3.67 11.53
N LYS A 81 -6.02 -4.51 12.38
CA LYS A 81 -6.48 -4.67 13.77
C LYS A 81 -5.32 -4.57 14.74
N GLN A 82 -5.58 -3.97 15.89
CA GLN A 82 -4.60 -3.91 16.96
C GLN A 82 -4.36 -5.30 17.55
N LEU A 83 -3.10 -5.60 17.84
CA LEU A 83 -2.70 -6.78 18.61
C LEU A 83 -2.27 -6.34 20.01
N PRO A 84 -2.37 -7.24 21.01
CA PRO A 84 -1.64 -7.05 22.25
C PRO A 84 -0.12 -7.11 21.98
N PHE A 85 0.67 -6.52 22.86
CA PHE A 85 2.14 -6.64 22.82
C PHE A 85 2.57 -8.10 22.92
N ARG A 86 3.75 -8.41 22.37
CA ARG A 86 4.30 -9.77 22.37
C ARG A 86 4.38 -10.31 23.79
N ASN A 87 3.98 -11.57 23.98
CA ASN A 87 3.94 -12.27 25.27
C ASN A 87 2.92 -11.71 26.28
N THR A 88 1.99 -10.86 25.84
CA THR A 88 0.87 -10.37 26.66
C THR A 88 -0.49 -10.89 26.18
N GLU A 89 -0.50 -11.84 25.24
CA GLU A 89 -1.72 -12.37 24.63
C GLU A 89 -2.60 -13.12 25.63
N GLN A 90 -1.98 -13.73 26.65
CA GLN A 90 -2.66 -14.59 27.64
C GLN A 90 -2.90 -13.91 28.99
N ILE A 91 -2.53 -12.64 29.16
CA ILE A 91 -2.83 -11.91 30.40
C ILE A 91 -4.31 -11.56 30.49
N ALA A 92 -4.76 -11.15 31.68
CA ALA A 92 -6.13 -10.75 31.94
C ALA A 92 -6.65 -9.71 30.91
N VAL A 93 -7.92 -9.85 30.53
CA VAL A 93 -8.59 -9.01 29.51
C VAL A 93 -8.49 -7.53 29.88
N GLU A 94 -8.63 -7.20 31.16
CA GLU A 94 -8.53 -5.84 31.68
C GLU A 94 -7.13 -5.25 31.45
N ALA A 95 -6.08 -6.07 31.58
CA ALA A 95 -4.71 -5.65 31.36
C ALA A 95 -4.39 -5.50 29.86
N ARG A 96 -4.93 -6.37 28.99
CA ARG A 96 -4.80 -6.21 27.53
C ARG A 96 -5.58 -5.00 27.02
N SER A 97 -6.76 -4.72 27.56
CA SER A 97 -7.57 -3.55 27.18
C SER A 97 -6.86 -2.23 27.47
N LYS A 98 -5.97 -2.17 28.47
CA LYS A 98 -5.17 -0.97 28.76
C LYS A 98 -4.11 -0.67 27.69
N GLN A 99 -3.83 -1.62 26.80
CA GLN A 99 -2.91 -1.43 25.67
C GLN A 99 -3.62 -0.81 24.46
N ALA A 100 -4.97 -0.77 24.46
CA ALA A 100 -5.75 -0.21 23.37
C ALA A 100 -5.37 1.24 23.11
N THR A 101 -5.23 1.58 21.83
CA THR A 101 -4.95 2.94 21.37
C THR A 101 -5.78 3.26 20.13
N THR A 102 -5.74 4.51 19.71
CA THR A 102 -6.28 4.95 18.43
C THR A 102 -5.18 4.95 17.37
N TYR A 103 -5.56 4.65 16.14
CA TYR A 103 -4.65 4.65 15.01
C TYR A 103 -5.46 4.91 13.74
N ILE A 104 -4.85 5.63 12.79
CA ILE A 104 -5.37 5.76 11.42
C ILE A 104 -4.21 5.40 10.49
N PRO A 105 -4.34 4.35 9.65
CA PRO A 105 -3.30 3.96 8.73
C PRO A 105 -2.97 5.10 7.77
N PRO A 106 -1.68 5.41 7.53
CA PRO A 106 -1.26 6.35 6.49
C PRO A 106 -1.89 6.04 5.12
N GLU A 107 -2.07 4.76 4.80
CA GLU A 107 -2.79 4.29 3.60
C GLU A 107 -4.21 4.84 3.48
N LEU A 108 -4.96 4.87 4.58
CA LEU A 108 -6.32 5.41 4.59
C LEU A 108 -6.28 6.92 4.34
N THR A 109 -5.41 7.63 5.04
CA THR A 109 -5.24 9.09 4.87
C THR A 109 -4.85 9.45 3.45
N ALA A 110 -3.90 8.70 2.86
CA ALA A 110 -3.44 8.88 1.49
C ALA A 110 -4.58 8.70 0.48
N TYR A 111 -5.31 7.58 0.56
CA TYR A 111 -6.42 7.32 -0.35
C TYR A 111 -7.57 8.32 -0.18
N GLN A 112 -7.87 8.75 1.05
CA GLN A 112 -8.85 9.81 1.28
C GLN A 112 -8.45 11.10 0.56
N LYS A 113 -7.19 11.54 0.76
CA LYS A 113 -6.70 12.80 0.21
C LYS A 113 -6.60 12.77 -1.32
N LEU A 114 -5.98 11.73 -1.88
CA LEU A 114 -5.83 11.55 -3.33
C LEU A 114 -7.18 11.43 -4.04
N THR A 115 -8.14 10.71 -3.44
CA THR A 115 -9.50 10.60 -3.97
C THR A 115 -10.23 11.93 -3.92
N GLN A 116 -10.15 12.65 -2.80
CA GLN A 116 -10.79 13.97 -2.63
C GLN A 116 -10.22 15.00 -3.62
N GLN A 117 -8.94 14.91 -3.93
CA GLN A 117 -8.27 15.78 -4.91
C GLN A 117 -8.50 15.37 -6.36
N GLY A 118 -9.20 14.26 -6.60
CA GLY A 118 -9.52 13.78 -7.95
C GLY A 118 -8.31 13.23 -8.70
N SER A 119 -7.34 12.66 -7.98
CA SER A 119 -6.13 12.07 -8.56
C SER A 119 -6.47 11.07 -9.66
N THR A 120 -5.89 11.26 -10.85
CA THR A 120 -6.15 10.40 -12.02
C THR A 120 -5.15 9.25 -12.15
N HIS A 121 -4.06 9.33 -11.40
CA HIS A 121 -2.95 8.38 -11.43
C HIS A 121 -2.88 7.46 -10.21
N THR A 122 -3.96 7.34 -9.42
CA THR A 122 -4.00 6.49 -8.22
C THR A 122 -5.34 5.78 -8.08
N PRO A 123 -5.37 4.56 -7.49
CA PRO A 123 -6.64 3.91 -7.17
C PRO A 123 -7.54 4.78 -6.30
N ARG A 124 -8.85 4.76 -6.56
CA ARG A 124 -9.83 5.50 -5.77
C ARG A 124 -10.20 4.77 -4.48
N LEU A 125 -10.37 5.51 -3.39
CA LEU A 125 -11.02 5.01 -2.17
C LEU A 125 -12.51 4.74 -2.46
N LEU A 126 -12.95 3.52 -2.20
CA LEU A 126 -14.33 3.10 -2.40
C LEU A 126 -15.14 3.16 -1.12
N GLY A 127 -14.50 2.92 0.03
CA GLY A 127 -15.10 3.08 1.33
C GLY A 127 -14.14 2.70 2.46
N TYR A 128 -14.52 3.01 3.69
CA TYR A 128 -13.77 2.64 4.87
C TYR A 128 -14.68 2.57 6.10
N LYS A 129 -14.17 1.97 7.17
CA LYS A 129 -14.77 1.93 8.50
C LYS A 129 -13.66 1.97 9.53
N VAL A 130 -13.76 2.90 10.48
CA VAL A 130 -12.86 2.97 11.65
C VAL A 130 -13.69 2.64 12.87
N THR A 131 -13.31 1.61 13.60
CA THR A 131 -14.03 1.14 14.79
C THR A 131 -13.06 0.58 15.83
N THR A 132 -13.60 0.05 16.92
CA THR A 132 -12.84 -0.61 17.98
C THR A 132 -13.22 -2.08 18.06
N GLN A 133 -12.27 -2.88 18.53
CA GLN A 133 -12.47 -4.30 18.75
C GLN A 133 -13.37 -4.54 19.96
N ASP A 134 -14.19 -5.59 19.89
CA ASP A 134 -15.07 -6.01 20.97
C ASP A 134 -14.31 -6.49 22.22
N LYS A 135 -15.05 -6.80 23.29
CA LYS A 135 -14.48 -7.25 24.56
C LYS A 135 -13.85 -8.65 24.50
N SER A 136 -14.22 -9.47 23.52
CA SER A 136 -13.70 -10.82 23.33
C SER A 136 -12.43 -10.87 22.48
N ALA A 137 -12.11 -9.78 21.77
CA ALA A 137 -10.91 -9.68 20.96
C ALA A 137 -9.61 -9.76 21.77
N LEU A 138 -8.50 -9.99 21.07
CA LEU A 138 -7.17 -10.08 21.69
C LEU A 138 -6.68 -8.75 22.25
N ALA A 139 -7.05 -7.64 21.61
CA ALA A 139 -6.84 -6.29 22.12
C ALA A 139 -8.19 -5.58 22.25
N PRO A 140 -8.96 -5.84 23.34
CA PRO A 140 -10.25 -5.22 23.56
C PRO A 140 -10.17 -3.70 23.51
N ASN A 141 -11.15 -3.05 22.87
CA ASN A 141 -11.19 -1.60 22.62
C ASN A 141 -10.06 -1.06 21.73
N GLY A 142 -9.11 -1.88 21.30
CA GLY A 142 -8.08 -1.48 20.34
C GLY A 142 -8.68 -1.21 18.95
N PHE A 143 -7.93 -0.52 18.09
CA PHE A 143 -8.45 -0.16 16.77
C PHE A 143 -8.75 -1.38 15.88
N LEU A 144 -9.77 -1.23 15.04
CA LEU A 144 -10.13 -2.15 13.97
C LEU A 144 -10.61 -1.34 12.77
N ILE A 145 -9.90 -1.45 11.66
CA ILE A 145 -10.01 -0.53 10.54
C ILE A 145 -10.14 -1.32 9.26
N TYR A 146 -11.08 -0.90 8.43
CA TYR A 146 -11.35 -1.46 7.12
C TYR A 146 -11.21 -0.36 6.09
N LEU A 147 -10.55 -0.61 4.98
CA LEU A 147 -10.53 0.28 3.84
C LEU A 147 -10.61 -0.52 2.54
N ALA A 148 -11.45 -0.06 1.63
CA ALA A 148 -11.64 -0.63 0.30
C ALA A 148 -11.20 0.38 -0.76
N TRP A 149 -10.43 -0.08 -1.73
CA TRP A 149 -9.98 0.74 -2.85
C TRP A 149 -10.05 -0.02 -4.17
N GLU A 150 -10.05 0.74 -5.25
CA GLU A 150 -10.19 0.27 -6.61
C GLU A 150 -9.07 -0.69 -7.04
N ILE A 151 -9.44 -1.68 -7.85
CA ILE A 151 -8.50 -2.43 -8.68
C ILE A 151 -8.41 -1.71 -10.02
N VAL A 152 -7.32 -1.01 -10.25
CA VAL A 152 -7.10 -0.27 -11.50
C VAL A 152 -6.87 -1.23 -12.67
N PRO A 153 -7.38 -0.92 -13.88
CA PRO A 153 -7.18 -1.77 -15.04
C PRO A 153 -5.74 -1.68 -15.56
N GLY A 154 -5.30 -2.71 -16.27
CA GLY A 154 -4.06 -2.67 -17.04
C GLY A 154 -3.00 -3.68 -16.62
N LEU A 155 -1.82 -3.51 -17.20
CA LEU A 155 -0.66 -4.39 -17.03
C LEU A 155 0.20 -3.89 -15.88
N ARG A 156 0.44 -4.73 -14.88
CA ARG A 156 1.44 -4.44 -13.85
C ARG A 156 2.85 -4.46 -14.45
N LEU A 157 3.61 -3.39 -14.24
CA LEU A 157 4.87 -3.18 -14.98
C LEU A 157 6.07 -3.96 -14.43
N GLY A 158 5.96 -4.51 -13.23
CA GLY A 158 6.96 -5.36 -12.61
C GLY A 158 6.40 -6.24 -11.50
N ASP A 159 7.23 -7.16 -11.03
CA ASP A 159 6.98 -8.01 -9.88
C ASP A 159 8.25 -8.01 -9.00
N LYS A 160 8.09 -7.90 -7.67
CA LYS A 160 9.22 -7.93 -6.73
C LYS A 160 10.03 -9.24 -6.81
N HIS A 161 9.41 -10.32 -7.28
CA HIS A 161 10.02 -11.65 -7.34
C HIS A 161 10.04 -12.26 -8.74
N GLY A 162 9.58 -11.50 -9.75
CA GLY A 162 9.34 -12.01 -11.09
C GLY A 162 10.02 -11.16 -12.18
N PRO A 163 9.72 -11.45 -13.46
CA PRO A 163 10.17 -10.61 -14.55
C PRO A 163 9.51 -9.22 -14.47
N ASP A 164 10.11 -8.26 -15.17
CA ASP A 164 9.55 -6.93 -15.35
C ASP A 164 8.89 -6.82 -16.73
N PRO A 165 7.55 -6.98 -16.85
CA PRO A 165 6.84 -6.90 -18.14
C PRO A 165 7.15 -5.63 -18.92
N PHE A 166 7.42 -4.51 -18.23
CA PHE A 166 7.84 -3.26 -18.84
C PHE A 166 8.92 -3.45 -19.92
N TRP A 167 9.96 -4.25 -19.65
CA TRP A 167 11.10 -4.42 -20.56
C TRP A 167 10.81 -5.34 -21.75
N THR A 168 9.64 -5.98 -21.77
CA THR A 168 9.16 -6.80 -22.89
C THR A 168 8.29 -6.01 -23.88
N LEU A 169 7.86 -4.80 -23.49
CA LEU A 169 7.07 -3.90 -24.33
C LEU A 169 7.94 -3.25 -25.42
N ASP A 170 7.29 -2.86 -26.52
CA ASP A 170 7.97 -2.13 -27.59
C ASP A 170 8.47 -0.75 -27.12
N PHE A 171 9.36 -0.15 -27.90
CA PHE A 171 9.97 1.12 -27.55
C PHE A 171 8.92 2.24 -27.41
N SER A 172 7.98 2.35 -28.34
CA SER A 172 6.94 3.39 -28.32
C SER A 172 6.05 3.31 -27.08
N GLU A 173 5.69 2.11 -26.65
CA GLU A 173 4.86 1.90 -25.47
C GLU A 173 5.63 2.20 -24.18
N ARG A 174 6.93 1.87 -24.12
CA ARG A 174 7.78 2.26 -22.99
C ARG A 174 7.95 3.78 -22.87
N GLU A 175 8.06 4.49 -23.99
CA GLU A 175 8.10 5.96 -24.01
C GLU A 175 6.77 6.58 -23.54
N ALA A 176 5.63 6.03 -23.98
CA ALA A 176 4.31 6.46 -23.51
C ALA A 176 4.14 6.26 -22.00
N ILE A 177 4.62 5.12 -21.48
CA ILE A 177 4.65 4.84 -20.04
C ILE A 177 5.51 5.87 -19.29
N ARG A 178 6.71 6.19 -19.79
CA ARG A 178 7.58 7.19 -19.15
C ARG A 178 6.94 8.56 -19.09
N ALA A 179 6.34 9.01 -20.21
CA ALA A 179 5.63 10.28 -20.26
C ALA A 179 4.50 10.33 -19.21
N SER A 180 3.63 9.31 -19.19
CA SER A 180 2.52 9.24 -18.22
C SER A 180 3.01 9.09 -16.78
N PHE A 181 4.12 8.37 -16.55
CA PHE A 181 4.76 8.28 -15.24
C PHE A 181 5.21 9.66 -14.72
N ILE A 182 5.83 10.49 -15.56
CA ILE A 182 6.26 11.83 -15.16
C ILE A 182 5.06 12.70 -14.81
N GLU A 183 3.99 12.67 -15.62
CA GLU A 183 2.73 13.37 -15.34
C GLU A 183 2.15 12.97 -13.97
N GLY A 184 2.01 11.66 -13.72
CA GLY A 184 1.49 11.17 -12.46
C GLY A 184 2.38 11.44 -11.27
N LEU A 185 3.70 11.32 -11.41
CA LEU A 185 4.61 11.65 -10.33
C LEU A 185 4.54 13.14 -9.97
N MET A 186 4.34 14.03 -10.94
CA MET A 186 4.10 15.45 -10.67
C MET A 186 2.77 15.68 -9.94
N GLU A 187 1.70 14.99 -10.33
CA GLU A 187 0.40 15.04 -9.64
C GLU A 187 0.52 14.59 -8.18
N LEU A 188 1.13 13.42 -7.93
CA LEU A 188 1.38 12.90 -6.58
C LEU A 188 2.16 13.90 -5.73
N ARG A 189 3.27 14.44 -6.26
CA ARG A 189 4.11 15.43 -5.54
C ARG A 189 3.37 16.73 -5.24
N LYS A 190 2.54 17.22 -6.16
CA LYS A 190 1.67 18.39 -5.95
C LYS A 190 0.67 18.13 -4.83
N ASN A 191 0.19 16.91 -4.70
CA ASN A 191 -0.73 16.49 -3.65
C ASN A 191 -0.03 16.16 -2.32
N GLY A 192 1.31 16.13 -2.29
CA GLY A 192 2.08 15.85 -1.08
C GLY A 192 2.23 14.36 -0.78
N TYR A 193 2.06 13.49 -1.77
CA TYR A 193 2.20 12.04 -1.58
C TYR A 193 3.28 11.45 -2.48
N LEU A 194 3.88 10.37 -2.01
CA LEU A 194 4.66 9.44 -2.80
C LEU A 194 4.27 8.03 -2.35
N ASN A 195 4.30 7.08 -3.28
CA ASN A 195 4.07 5.69 -2.97
C ASN A 195 5.36 5.06 -2.38
N ASP A 196 5.20 4.02 -1.56
CA ASP A 196 6.25 3.48 -0.69
C ASP A 196 7.37 2.80 -1.50
N ASP A 197 6.99 1.91 -2.40
CA ASP A 197 7.91 1.18 -3.27
C ASP A 197 8.22 2.00 -4.52
N ARG A 198 9.48 2.36 -4.73
CA ARG A 198 9.94 3.01 -5.96
C ARG A 198 10.44 1.96 -6.92
N GLY A 199 9.55 1.34 -7.68
CA GLY A 199 9.90 0.30 -8.64
C GLY A 199 8.76 -0.05 -9.57
N LEU A 200 9.04 -0.75 -10.67
CA LEU A 200 8.03 -1.16 -11.65
C LEU A 200 6.86 -1.94 -11.02
N SER A 201 7.13 -2.70 -9.95
CA SER A 201 6.11 -3.43 -9.19
C SER A 201 5.05 -2.55 -8.54
N SER A 202 5.29 -1.26 -8.39
CA SER A 202 4.34 -0.29 -7.84
C SER A 202 3.55 0.46 -8.92
N LEU A 203 3.69 0.08 -10.19
CA LEU A 203 3.07 0.76 -11.32
C LEU A 203 2.18 -0.19 -12.11
N VAL A 204 1.04 0.33 -12.57
CA VAL A 204 0.15 -0.35 -13.53
C VAL A 204 -0.04 0.54 -14.75
N TRP A 205 0.17 -0.02 -15.92
CA TRP A 205 -0.05 0.65 -17.19
C TRP A 205 -1.39 0.27 -17.81
N HIS A 206 -2.26 1.27 -17.98
CA HIS A 206 -3.49 1.10 -18.72
C HIS A 206 -3.40 1.73 -20.10
N LYS A 207 -3.13 0.88 -21.11
CA LYS A 207 -2.98 1.30 -22.51
C LYS A 207 -4.20 2.04 -23.05
N GLY A 208 -5.41 1.62 -22.67
CA GLY A 208 -6.66 2.20 -23.17
C GLY A 208 -6.87 3.67 -22.80
N SER A 209 -6.38 4.10 -21.63
CA SER A 209 -6.43 5.51 -21.21
C SER A 209 -5.06 6.20 -21.25
N ASN A 210 -4.02 5.51 -21.71
CA ASN A 210 -2.64 5.97 -21.70
C ASN A 210 -2.19 6.47 -20.30
N THR A 211 -2.52 5.69 -19.26
CA THR A 211 -2.36 6.10 -17.86
C THR A 211 -1.49 5.12 -17.09
N VAL A 212 -0.47 5.65 -16.41
CA VAL A 212 0.23 4.95 -15.33
C VAL A 212 -0.46 5.23 -14.00
N TYR A 213 -0.83 4.16 -13.30
CA TYR A 213 -1.33 4.21 -11.93
C TYR A 213 -0.23 3.87 -10.93
N PHE A 214 -0.09 4.68 -9.89
CA PHE A 214 0.80 4.48 -8.76
C PHE A 214 0.09 3.70 -7.66
N LEU A 215 0.71 2.62 -7.20
CA LEU A 215 0.21 1.74 -6.15
C LEU A 215 1.13 1.76 -4.92
N GLY A 216 0.59 1.34 -3.78
CA GLY A 216 1.37 1.08 -2.56
C GLY A 216 1.58 2.35 -1.74
N PHE A 217 0.54 2.76 -1.02
CA PHE A 217 0.56 3.91 -0.09
C PHE A 217 0.47 3.44 1.36
N ARG A 218 0.91 2.22 1.66
CA ARG A 218 0.75 1.57 2.97
C ARG A 218 1.37 2.40 4.09
N GLU A 219 2.60 2.87 3.88
CA GLU A 219 3.32 3.73 4.81
C GLU A 219 2.97 5.20 4.62
N GLY A 220 2.30 5.53 3.51
CA GLY A 220 1.63 6.80 3.27
C GLY A 220 2.55 7.98 3.50
N HIS A 221 3.65 8.02 2.76
CA HIS A 221 4.65 9.08 2.87
C HIS A 221 4.06 10.45 2.52
N GLU A 222 3.49 11.11 3.53
CA GLU A 222 3.04 12.49 3.48
C GLU A 222 4.28 13.38 3.42
N GLY A 223 4.59 13.83 2.21
CA GLY A 223 5.58 14.85 1.93
C GLY A 223 4.95 16.23 1.93
N LYS A 224 5.80 17.26 1.98
CA LYS A 224 5.32 18.62 1.71
C LYS A 224 4.91 18.70 0.23
N PRO A 225 3.67 19.14 -0.08
CA PRO A 225 3.27 19.48 -1.44
C PRO A 225 4.34 20.31 -2.13
N THR A 226 4.73 19.91 -3.35
CA THR A 226 5.81 20.59 -4.06
C THR A 226 5.58 20.59 -5.56
N THR A 227 5.85 21.75 -6.16
CA THR A 227 5.86 21.96 -7.62
C THR A 227 7.29 22.20 -8.13
N ARG A 228 8.31 21.90 -7.31
CA ARG A 228 9.71 22.06 -7.73
C ARG A 228 9.99 21.16 -8.94
N PRO A 229 10.80 21.64 -9.91
CA PRO A 229 11.19 20.84 -11.07
C PRO A 229 11.62 19.43 -10.68
N LEU A 230 11.14 18.46 -11.45
CA LEU A 230 11.45 17.06 -11.25
C LEU A 230 12.77 16.76 -11.96
N ASP A 231 13.69 16.08 -11.28
CA ASP A 231 14.79 15.39 -11.95
C ASP A 231 14.24 14.09 -12.54
N GLU A 232 13.63 14.21 -13.73
CA GLU A 232 12.87 13.13 -14.38
C GLU A 232 13.73 11.86 -14.51
N LEU A 233 14.99 12.02 -14.93
CA LEU A 233 15.90 10.91 -15.14
C LEU A 233 16.22 10.18 -13.84
N LYS A 234 16.47 10.92 -12.75
CA LYS A 234 16.67 10.31 -11.44
C LYS A 234 15.46 9.51 -10.99
N TRP A 235 14.25 10.04 -11.18
CA TRP A 235 13.03 9.33 -10.78
C TRP A 235 12.75 8.11 -11.65
N MET A 236 12.93 8.22 -12.97
CA MET A 236 12.84 7.06 -13.87
C MET A 236 13.85 5.98 -13.50
N LEU A 237 15.08 6.36 -13.10
CA LEU A 237 16.09 5.43 -12.64
C LEU A 237 15.65 4.74 -11.34
N MET A 238 15.11 5.50 -10.37
CA MET A 238 14.62 4.94 -9.11
C MET A 238 13.50 3.91 -9.33
N TYR A 239 12.62 4.13 -10.31
CA TYR A 239 11.53 3.18 -10.61
C TYR A 239 11.94 2.08 -11.59
N HIS A 240 13.21 2.01 -12.01
CA HIS A 240 13.72 1.09 -13.02
C HIS A 240 13.02 1.23 -14.40
N LEU A 241 12.51 2.43 -14.71
CA LEU A 241 12.01 2.79 -16.04
C LEU A 241 13.16 3.08 -17.02
N VAL A 242 14.37 3.29 -16.52
CA VAL A 242 15.61 3.37 -17.30
C VAL A 242 16.70 2.59 -16.57
N ILE A 243 17.68 2.07 -17.31
CA ILE A 243 18.84 1.39 -16.70
C ILE A 243 20.11 2.16 -17.04
N ALA A 244 20.79 2.64 -16.00
CA ALA A 244 22.13 3.18 -16.12
C ALA A 244 23.15 2.03 -16.26
N PRO A 245 24.20 2.19 -17.08
CA PRO A 245 25.30 1.23 -17.11
C PRO A 245 25.97 1.15 -15.73
N LYS A 246 26.43 -0.05 -15.33
CA LYS A 246 27.19 -0.21 -14.08
C LYS A 246 28.44 0.67 -14.14
N ARG A 247 28.55 1.65 -13.22
CA ARG A 247 29.81 2.39 -13.01
C ARG A 247 30.81 1.49 -12.27
N GLU A 248 32.03 1.38 -12.79
CA GLU A 248 33.18 0.96 -11.99
C GLU A 248 33.59 2.15 -11.12
N GLY A 249 33.37 2.05 -9.79
CA GLY A 249 33.85 3.05 -8.82
C GLY A 249 32.75 3.79 -8.03
N ARG A 250 33.01 4.04 -6.74
CA ARG A 250 32.12 4.75 -5.80
C ARG A 250 32.20 6.26 -6.06
N GLY A 251 31.11 6.87 -6.52
CA GLY A 251 31.00 8.32 -6.64
C GLY A 251 29.59 8.74 -7.00
N SER A 252 28.86 9.27 -6.01
CA SER A 252 27.51 9.81 -6.12
C SER A 252 27.55 11.21 -6.74
N CYS A 253 27.55 11.29 -8.06
CA CYS A 253 27.06 12.43 -8.84
C CYS A 253 26.61 11.85 -10.18
N LEU A 254 25.33 11.99 -10.51
CA LEU A 254 24.80 11.75 -11.86
C LEU A 254 25.48 12.76 -12.79
N ASP A 255 26.62 12.39 -13.35
CA ASP A 255 27.29 13.11 -14.44
C ASP A 255 26.79 12.44 -15.72
N VAL A 256 25.86 13.12 -16.40
CA VAL A 256 24.79 12.48 -17.18
C VAL A 256 25.19 12.32 -18.65
N ASP A 257 26.24 11.53 -18.92
CA ASP A 257 26.35 10.89 -20.23
C ASP A 257 25.32 9.75 -20.32
N THR A 258 24.25 9.98 -21.07
CA THR A 258 23.14 9.03 -21.27
C THR A 258 23.30 8.16 -22.50
N SER A 259 24.37 8.33 -23.29
CA SER A 259 24.58 7.60 -24.55
C SER A 259 24.58 6.08 -24.40
N ARG A 260 24.90 5.58 -23.20
CA ARG A 260 24.98 4.16 -22.86
C ARG A 260 23.81 3.65 -22.01
N TRP A 261 22.80 4.47 -21.76
CA TRP A 261 21.64 4.08 -20.96
C TRP A 261 20.68 3.24 -21.80
N ARG A 262 19.99 2.32 -21.13
CA ARG A 262 18.88 1.61 -21.74
C ARG A 262 17.58 2.35 -21.45
N PHE A 263 17.01 2.89 -22.52
CA PHE A 263 15.62 3.35 -22.61
C PHE A 263 14.78 2.28 -23.31
#